data_AF-A0A2I0SF68-F1
#
_entry.id   AF-A0A2I0SF68-F1
#
_cell.length_a   1.000
_cell.length_b   1.000
_cell.length_c   1.000
_cell.angle_alpha   90.00
_cell.angle_beta   90.00
_cell.angle_gamma   90.00
#
_symmetry.space_group_name_H-M   'P 1'
#
loop_
_entity.id
_entity.type
_entity.pdbx_description
1 polymer ?
#
loop_
_entity_poly.entity_id
_entity_poly.type
_entity_poly.pdbx_seq_one_letter_code
_entity_poly.pdbx_strand_id
1 'polypeptide(L)'
;MPRGPALGTPRLSEPLRRERRRILHAVHDRVEEVAETAVEVMRTEIPSYALQDERFFGDVREQVLEHYRMQLAALAGDRDMAPEDLVFSRAAAMRRARAGFALEDWISAFRVGRQVLWDALLDCAGTSAEAQQAALSLVTPLMRYVDYASTHAAQAYVEYQQHVVADADRERRDLLDQLLAGVAPTRGPLMAAAQAYGIGARSPMMAVVAVCVGDTRTGDPTSAE
;
A
#
# COMPACT_ATOMS: atom_id res chain seq x y z
N MET A 1 12.60 0.96 -21.28
CA MET A 1 12.38 2.24 -20.57
C MET A 1 13.60 3.12 -20.76
N PRO A 2 13.48 4.38 -21.24
CA PRO A 2 14.64 5.24 -21.42
C PRO A 2 15.12 5.72 -20.05
N ARG A 3 16.44 5.63 -19.80
CA ARG A 3 17.06 6.20 -18.60
C ARG A 3 16.90 7.73 -18.65
N GLY A 4 16.27 8.31 -17.63
CA GLY A 4 16.22 9.75 -17.43
C GLY A 4 17.62 10.36 -17.27
N PRO A 5 17.77 11.69 -17.46
CA PRO A 5 19.09 12.33 -17.43
C PRO A 5 19.78 12.08 -16.09
N ALA A 6 21.05 11.68 -16.15
CA ALA A 6 21.90 11.55 -14.99
C ALA A 6 22.10 12.94 -14.38
N LEU A 7 21.21 13.33 -13.45
CA LEU A 7 21.41 14.48 -12.59
C LEU A 7 22.67 14.17 -11.76
N GLY A 8 23.79 14.74 -12.19
CA GLY A 8 25.10 14.55 -11.61
C GLY A 8 25.02 14.76 -10.11
N THR A 9 25.07 13.66 -9.36
CA THR A 9 25.14 13.73 -7.91
C THR A 9 26.51 14.35 -7.61
N PRO A 10 26.59 15.52 -6.95
CA PRO A 10 27.87 16.15 -6.68
C PRO A 10 28.78 15.12 -6.02
N ARG A 11 29.97 14.92 -6.59
CA ARG A 11 30.94 13.96 -6.03
C ARG A 11 31.29 14.44 -4.63
N LEU A 12 30.83 13.71 -3.63
CA LEU A 12 31.10 14.02 -2.24
C LEU A 12 32.60 13.97 -1.97
N SER A 13 33.09 14.89 -1.15
CA SER A 13 34.49 14.86 -0.70
C SER A 13 34.76 13.59 0.10
N GLU A 14 36.01 13.14 0.12
CA GLU A 14 36.39 11.91 0.84
C GLU A 14 36.06 11.95 2.35
N PRO A 15 36.28 13.05 3.08
CA PRO A 15 35.83 13.16 4.46
C PRO A 15 34.31 12.96 4.61
N LEU A 16 33.52 13.55 3.70
CA LEU A 16 32.07 13.46 3.74
C LEU A 16 31.57 12.04 3.42
N ARG A 17 32.24 11.32 2.52
CA ARG A 17 31.97 9.90 2.25
C ARG A 17 32.28 9.01 3.47
N ARG A 18 33.36 9.29 4.19
CA ARG A 18 33.69 8.57 5.43
C ARG A 18 32.65 8.79 6.51
N GLU A 19 32.24 10.04 6.73
CA GLU A 19 31.18 10.35 7.71
C GLU A 19 29.85 9.70 7.33
N ARG A 20 29.44 9.74 6.05
CA ARG A 20 28.25 9.02 5.59
C ARG A 20 28.31 7.54 5.94
N ARG A 21 29.44 6.89 5.63
CA ARG A 21 29.63 5.45 5.89
C ARG A 21 29.57 5.14 7.38
N ARG A 22 30.21 5.98 8.21
CA ARG A 22 30.17 5.86 9.67
C ARG A 22 28.74 5.94 10.20
N ILE A 23 27.96 6.93 9.75
CA ILE A 23 26.57 7.14 10.16
C ILE A 23 25.71 5.94 9.75
N LEU A 24 25.79 5.52 8.48
CA LEU A 24 25.02 4.39 7.98
C LEU A 24 25.36 3.09 8.71
N HIS A 25 26.65 2.85 9.02
CA HIS A 25 27.07 1.69 9.79
C HIS A 25 26.57 1.74 11.23
N ALA A 26 26.66 2.88 11.90
CA ALA A 26 26.17 3.06 13.26
C ALA A 26 24.65 2.83 13.37
N VAL A 27 23.86 3.27 12.38
CA VAL A 27 22.42 2.98 12.33
C VAL A 27 22.17 1.51 12.00
N HIS A 28 22.93 0.93 11.08
CA HIS A 28 22.82 -0.48 10.73
C HIS A 28 23.05 -1.39 11.94
N ASP A 29 24.04 -1.10 12.78
CA ASP A 29 24.36 -1.89 13.99
C ASP A 29 23.26 -1.82 15.07
N ARG A 30 22.35 -0.85 14.94
CA ARG A 30 21.20 -0.65 15.85
C ARG A 30 19.86 -0.83 15.13
N VAL A 31 19.84 -1.44 13.95
CA VAL A 31 18.64 -1.44 13.10
C VAL A 31 17.45 -2.13 13.76
N GLU A 32 17.69 -3.14 14.59
CA GLU A 32 16.67 -3.79 15.40
C GLU A 32 16.04 -2.83 16.42
N GLU A 33 16.84 -2.07 17.16
CA GLU A 33 16.36 -1.07 18.13
C GLU A 33 15.55 0.05 17.45
N VAL A 34 16.03 0.53 16.29
CA VAL A 34 15.33 1.56 15.51
C VAL A 34 14.00 1.02 14.98
N ALA A 35 13.95 -0.26 14.58
CA ALA A 35 12.72 -0.90 14.14
C ALA A 35 11.70 -1.08 15.27
N GLU A 36 12.13 -1.45 16.49
CA GLU A 36 11.22 -1.51 17.64
C GLU A 36 10.64 -0.13 17.93
N THR A 37 11.48 0.90 17.98
CA THR A 37 11.05 2.30 18.17
C THR A 37 9.99 2.68 17.14
N ALA A 38 10.20 2.33 15.87
CA ALA A 38 9.24 2.62 14.82
C ALA A 38 7.91 1.90 15.02
N VAL A 39 7.93 0.63 15.43
CA VAL A 39 6.73 -0.16 15.73
C VAL A 39 5.95 0.43 16.91
N GLU A 40 6.65 0.86 17.96
CA GLU A 40 6.05 1.50 19.14
C GLU A 40 5.38 2.84 18.79
N VAL A 41 6.06 3.66 17.97
CA VAL A 41 5.49 4.93 17.50
C VAL A 41 4.28 4.68 16.60
N MET A 42 4.34 3.68 15.69
CA MET A 42 3.18 3.30 14.87
C MET A 42 1.99 2.83 15.72
N ARG A 43 2.24 2.01 16.75
CA ARG A 43 1.21 1.56 17.70
C ARG A 43 0.53 2.74 18.40
N THR A 44 1.30 3.79 18.69
CA THR A 44 0.81 4.99 19.39
C THR A 44 0.08 5.96 18.46
N GLU A 45 0.60 6.18 17.25
CA GLU A 45 0.07 7.20 16.33
C GLU A 45 -1.09 6.70 15.45
N ILE A 46 -1.23 5.40 15.22
CA ILE A 46 -2.18 4.85 14.26
C ILE A 46 -3.31 4.12 15.01
N PRO A 47 -4.52 4.70 15.10
CA PRO A 47 -5.61 4.14 15.90
C PRO A 47 -5.99 2.71 15.52
N SER A 48 -5.96 2.37 14.22
CA SER A 48 -6.28 1.02 13.77
C SER A 48 -5.21 -0.01 14.18
N TYR A 49 -3.96 0.42 14.37
CA TYR A 49 -2.86 -0.46 14.80
C TYR A 49 -2.90 -0.67 16.32
N ALA A 50 -3.29 0.35 17.10
CA ALA A 50 -3.40 0.26 18.55
C ALA A 50 -4.34 -0.88 19.03
N LEU A 51 -5.28 -1.30 18.17
CA LEU A 51 -6.25 -2.37 18.45
C LEU A 51 -5.75 -3.78 18.09
N GLN A 52 -4.55 -3.92 17.53
CA GLN A 52 -4.06 -5.17 16.97
C GLN A 52 -3.25 -6.00 17.97
N ASP A 53 -3.09 -7.28 17.64
CA ASP A 53 -2.36 -8.25 18.46
C ASP A 53 -0.85 -8.27 18.17
N GLU A 54 -0.11 -9.02 18.98
CA GLU A 54 1.35 -9.12 18.85
C GLU A 54 1.79 -9.83 17.55
N ARG A 55 0.92 -10.67 16.97
CA ARG A 55 1.19 -11.30 15.68
C ARG A 55 1.21 -10.28 14.55
N PHE A 56 0.26 -9.35 14.55
CA PHE A 56 0.25 -8.23 13.62
C PHE A 56 1.52 -7.39 13.76
N PHE A 57 1.91 -7.06 14.99
CA PHE A 57 3.12 -6.26 15.23
C PHE A 57 4.41 -7.00 14.87
N GLY A 58 4.48 -8.32 15.03
CA GLY A 58 5.58 -9.13 14.50
C GLY A 58 5.73 -9.00 12.97
N ASP A 59 4.61 -9.02 12.23
CA ASP A 59 4.62 -8.85 10.77
C ASP A 59 4.94 -7.40 10.35
N VAL A 60 4.54 -6.39 11.13
CA VAL A 60 4.93 -4.98 10.90
C VAL A 60 6.42 -4.80 11.15
N ARG A 61 6.94 -5.36 12.25
CA ARG A 61 8.36 -5.29 12.61
C ARG A 61 9.27 -5.90 11.55
N GLU A 62 8.94 -7.08 11.05
CA GLU A 62 9.69 -7.74 9.97
C GLU A 62 9.72 -6.85 8.71
N GLN A 63 8.58 -6.25 8.36
CA GLN A 63 8.49 -5.34 7.23
C GLN A 63 9.33 -4.05 7.44
N VAL A 64 9.33 -3.49 8.64
CA VAL A 64 10.13 -2.29 8.97
C VAL A 64 11.62 -2.60 8.87
N LEU A 65 12.06 -3.71 9.45
CA LEU A 65 13.45 -4.18 9.38
C LEU A 65 13.94 -4.33 7.93
N GLU A 66 13.13 -4.96 7.09
CA GLU A 66 13.48 -5.18 5.70
C GLU A 66 13.60 -3.85 4.94
N HIS A 67 12.68 -2.90 5.18
CA HIS A 67 12.79 -1.55 4.62
C HIS A 67 14.06 -0.83 5.09
N TYR A 68 14.44 -0.95 6.36
CA TYR A 68 15.62 -0.28 6.89
C TYR A 68 16.91 -0.86 6.33
N ARG A 69 17.04 -2.19 6.32
CA ARG A 69 18.21 -2.88 5.74
C ARG A 69 18.37 -2.51 4.26
N MET A 70 17.27 -2.56 3.51
CA MET A 70 17.25 -2.18 2.10
C MET A 70 17.65 -0.72 1.87
N GLN A 71 17.07 0.20 2.65
CA GLN A 71 17.33 1.63 2.50
C GLN A 71 18.78 1.98 2.90
N LEU A 72 19.30 1.40 3.98
CA LEU A 72 20.69 1.60 4.40
C LEU A 72 21.69 1.08 3.35
N ALA A 73 21.43 -0.09 2.77
CA ALA A 73 22.25 -0.64 1.68
C ALA A 73 22.22 0.25 0.43
N ALA A 74 21.04 0.74 0.04
CA ALA A 74 20.90 1.68 -1.08
C ALA A 74 21.63 3.00 -0.82
N LEU A 75 21.58 3.51 0.42
CA LEU A 75 22.28 4.74 0.82
C LEU A 75 23.81 4.58 0.91
N ALA A 76 24.30 3.37 1.19
CA ALA A 76 25.73 3.05 1.18
C ALA A 76 26.32 3.07 -0.24
N GLY A 77 25.47 3.00 -1.27
CA GLY A 77 25.87 2.96 -2.68
C GLY A 77 26.25 1.56 -3.16
N ASP A 78 25.83 0.52 -2.42
CA ASP A 78 26.19 -0.86 -2.74
C ASP A 78 25.41 -1.40 -3.94
N ARG A 79 24.28 -0.78 -4.32
CA ARG A 79 23.48 -1.10 -5.50
C ARG A 79 22.42 -0.06 -5.83
N ASP A 80 22.06 0.05 -7.10
CA ASP A 80 20.82 0.70 -7.53
C ASP A 80 19.63 -0.20 -7.17
N MET A 81 18.51 0.41 -6.74
CA MET A 81 17.30 -0.31 -6.39
C MET A 81 16.50 -0.70 -7.63
N ALA A 82 16.01 -1.94 -7.66
CA ALA A 82 15.17 -2.48 -8.72
C ALA A 82 13.77 -2.83 -8.18
N PRO A 83 12.74 -2.95 -9.04
CA PRO A 83 11.38 -3.28 -8.59
C PRO A 83 11.30 -4.59 -7.79
N GLU A 84 12.18 -5.55 -8.11
CA GLU A 84 12.28 -6.85 -7.46
C GLU A 84 12.67 -6.72 -5.97
N ASP A 85 13.36 -5.64 -5.60
CA ASP A 85 13.76 -5.36 -4.22
C ASP A 85 12.57 -4.96 -3.34
N LEU A 86 11.42 -4.64 -3.91
CA LEU A 86 10.23 -4.20 -3.20
C LEU A 86 9.10 -5.22 -3.17
N VAL A 87 9.34 -6.46 -3.62
CA VAL A 87 8.33 -7.53 -3.59
C VAL A 87 7.78 -7.75 -2.18
N PHE A 88 8.63 -7.68 -1.16
CA PHE A 88 8.21 -7.80 0.25
C PHE A 88 7.24 -6.69 0.66
N SER A 89 7.47 -5.46 0.19
CA SER A 89 6.63 -4.29 0.49
C SER A 89 5.27 -4.41 -0.18
N ARG A 90 5.23 -4.87 -1.44
CA ARG A 90 3.98 -5.20 -2.15
C ARG A 90 3.19 -6.29 -1.43
N ALA A 91 3.86 -7.38 -1.03
CA ALA A 91 3.22 -8.48 -0.32
C ALA A 91 2.63 -8.03 1.02
N ALA A 92 3.35 -7.17 1.75
CA ALA A 92 2.87 -6.61 3.00
C ALA A 92 1.67 -5.68 2.79
N ALA A 93 1.71 -4.76 1.81
CA ALA A 93 0.58 -3.89 1.46
C ALA A 93 -0.69 -4.71 1.16
N MET A 94 -0.55 -5.77 0.36
CA MET A 94 -1.65 -6.69 0.06
C MET A 94 -2.18 -7.44 1.29
N ARG A 95 -1.31 -7.81 2.26
CA ARG A 95 -1.77 -8.42 3.53
C ARG A 95 -2.62 -7.42 4.32
N ARG A 96 -2.24 -6.14 4.37
CA ARG A 96 -3.00 -5.10 5.10
C ARG A 96 -4.33 -4.82 4.43
N ALA A 97 -4.34 -4.72 3.11
CA ALA A 97 -5.56 -4.56 2.34
C ALA A 97 -6.53 -5.75 2.53
N ARG A 98 -6.02 -6.99 2.50
CA ARG A 98 -6.80 -8.21 2.80
C ARG A 98 -7.38 -8.22 4.22
N ALA A 99 -6.66 -7.66 5.18
CA ALA A 99 -7.11 -7.54 6.56
C ALA A 99 -8.04 -6.34 6.81
N GLY A 100 -8.38 -5.57 5.77
CA GLY A 100 -9.33 -4.46 5.84
C GLY A 100 -8.77 -3.14 6.38
N PHE A 101 -7.45 -3.03 6.54
CA PHE A 101 -6.83 -1.74 6.88
C PHE A 101 -6.95 -0.77 5.74
N ALA A 102 -7.11 0.52 6.06
CA ALA A 102 -7.21 1.57 5.05
C ALA A 102 -5.85 1.87 4.39
N LEU A 103 -5.87 2.46 3.19
CA LEU A 103 -4.63 2.89 2.51
C LEU A 103 -3.93 3.99 3.30
N GLU A 104 -4.71 4.84 3.95
CA GLU A 104 -4.27 5.94 4.79
C GLU A 104 -3.46 5.44 6.00
N ASP A 105 -3.87 4.32 6.61
CA ASP A 105 -3.14 3.70 7.72
C ASP A 105 -1.79 3.15 7.24
N TRP A 106 -1.78 2.55 6.05
CA TRP A 106 -0.56 2.07 5.42
C TRP A 106 0.42 3.20 5.12
N ILE A 107 -0.06 4.30 4.53
CA ILE A 107 0.75 5.49 4.24
C ILE A 107 1.25 6.12 5.54
N SER A 108 0.42 6.15 6.59
CA SER A 108 0.79 6.68 7.90
C SER A 108 1.90 5.85 8.55
N ALA A 109 1.79 4.52 8.53
CA ALA A 109 2.84 3.62 9.02
C ALA A 109 4.16 3.82 8.25
N PHE A 110 4.08 3.97 6.93
CA PHE A 110 5.26 4.25 6.12
C PHE A 110 5.90 5.58 6.51
N ARG A 111 5.13 6.67 6.63
CA ARG A 111 5.63 7.99 7.07
C ARG A 111 6.32 7.91 8.42
N VAL A 112 5.67 7.32 9.43
CA VAL A 112 6.20 7.17 10.79
C VAL A 112 7.54 6.43 10.76
N GLY A 113 7.60 5.30 10.04
CA GLY A 113 8.83 4.52 9.92
C GLY A 113 9.98 5.30 9.29
N ARG A 114 9.70 6.21 8.34
CA ARG A 114 10.75 7.06 7.73
C ARG A 114 11.23 8.16 8.65
N GLN A 115 10.34 8.75 9.45
CA GLN A 115 10.72 9.75 10.44
C GLN A 115 11.65 9.15 11.50
N VAL A 116 11.29 7.99 12.05
CA VAL A 116 12.12 7.30 13.04
C VAL A 116 13.51 6.94 12.49
N LEU A 117 13.60 6.46 11.25
CA LEU A 117 14.90 6.21 10.62
C LEU A 117 15.72 7.50 10.41
N TRP A 118 15.06 8.58 10.01
CA TRP A 118 15.73 9.87 9.82
C TRP A 118 16.28 10.41 11.12
N ASP A 119 15.51 10.33 12.21
CA ASP A 119 15.95 10.73 13.53
C ASP A 119 17.14 9.88 14.00
N ALA A 120 17.11 8.56 13.78
CA ALA A 120 18.25 7.69 14.08
C ALA A 120 19.52 8.05 13.28
N LEU A 121 19.38 8.45 12.00
CA LEU A 121 20.50 8.93 11.19
C LEU A 121 21.09 10.24 11.75
N LEU A 122 20.25 11.17 12.19
CA LEU A 122 20.68 12.42 12.81
C LEU A 122 21.37 12.18 14.16
N ASP A 123 20.81 11.31 15.00
CA ASP A 123 21.40 10.93 16.28
C ASP A 123 22.79 10.32 16.09
N CYS A 124 22.95 9.43 15.12
CA CYS A 124 24.24 8.82 14.79
C CYS A 124 25.23 9.79 14.13
N ALA A 125 24.75 10.85 13.48
CA ALA A 125 25.59 11.91 12.95
C ALA A 125 26.26 12.70 14.07
N GLY A 126 25.50 13.07 15.10
CA GLY A 126 25.97 13.93 16.18
C GLY A 126 26.06 15.40 15.75
N THR A 127 26.89 16.18 16.44
CA THR A 127 26.88 17.65 16.36
C THR A 127 28.03 18.28 15.58
N SER A 128 28.96 17.49 15.02
CA SER A 128 30.04 18.05 14.19
C SER A 128 29.50 18.55 12.85
N ALA A 129 30.08 19.66 12.36
CA ALA A 129 29.65 20.26 11.09
C ALA A 129 29.82 19.28 9.92
N GLU A 130 30.89 18.50 9.90
CA GLU A 130 31.15 17.49 8.88
C GLU A 130 30.12 16.36 8.91
N ALA A 131 29.74 15.88 10.10
CA ALA A 131 28.75 14.81 10.22
C ALA A 131 27.33 15.30 9.90
N GLN A 132 26.98 16.52 10.29
CA GLN A 132 25.71 17.14 9.91
C GLN A 132 25.63 17.33 8.40
N GLN A 133 26.71 17.80 7.76
CA GLN A 133 26.76 17.89 6.30
C GLN A 133 26.64 16.51 5.64
N ALA A 134 27.22 15.47 6.24
CA ALA A 134 27.10 14.10 5.75
C ALA A 134 25.66 13.60 5.85
N ALA A 135 24.98 13.82 6.97
CA ALA A 135 23.58 13.46 7.17
C ALA A 135 22.66 14.22 6.20
N LEU A 136 22.86 15.52 6.02
CA LEU A 136 22.12 16.33 5.03
C LEU A 136 22.28 15.77 3.60
N SER A 137 23.47 15.28 3.25
CA SER A 137 23.69 14.68 1.94
C SER A 137 22.95 13.34 1.71
N LEU A 138 22.40 12.73 2.78
CA LEU A 138 21.55 11.54 2.71
C LEU A 138 20.09 11.87 2.43
N VAL A 139 19.63 13.12 2.60
CA VAL A 139 18.22 13.49 2.47
C VAL A 139 17.68 13.19 1.08
N THR A 140 18.35 13.68 0.02
CA THR A 140 17.89 13.45 -1.36
C THR A 140 17.82 11.97 -1.76
N PRO A 141 18.83 11.12 -1.50
CA PRO A 141 18.71 9.69 -1.80
C PRO A 141 17.70 8.98 -0.87
N LEU A 142 17.53 9.43 0.38
CA LEU A 142 16.48 8.92 1.28
C LEU A 142 15.08 9.20 0.70
N MET A 143 14.81 10.43 0.28
CA MET A 143 13.51 10.81 -0.33
C MET A 143 13.24 10.03 -1.62
N ARG A 144 14.25 9.85 -2.49
CA ARG A 144 14.09 9.02 -3.69
C ARG A 144 13.68 7.58 -3.38
N TYR A 145 14.24 6.99 -2.31
CA TYR A 145 13.81 5.68 -1.86
C TYR A 145 12.36 5.69 -1.36
N VAL A 146 12.00 6.68 -0.53
CA VAL A 146 10.66 6.86 0.02
C VAL A 146 9.61 6.96 -1.10
N ASP A 147 9.87 7.81 -2.09
CA ASP A 147 8.98 8.00 -3.25
C ASP A 147 8.81 6.70 -4.03
N TYR A 148 9.92 6.02 -4.30
CA TYR A 148 9.92 4.78 -5.08
C TYR A 148 9.17 3.64 -4.35
N ALA A 149 9.47 3.43 -3.07
CA ALA A 149 8.87 2.36 -2.28
C ALA A 149 7.39 2.61 -1.95
N SER A 150 7.01 3.85 -1.61
CA SER A 150 5.61 4.20 -1.37
C SER A 150 4.75 4.05 -2.63
N THR A 151 5.26 4.46 -3.79
CA THR A 151 4.54 4.33 -5.08
C THR A 151 4.25 2.86 -5.40
N HIS A 152 5.25 1.97 -5.30
CA HIS A 152 5.06 0.55 -5.62
C HIS A 152 4.13 -0.17 -4.64
N ALA A 153 4.19 0.21 -3.36
CA ALA A 153 3.30 -0.34 -2.34
C ALA A 153 1.86 0.15 -2.52
N ALA A 154 1.65 1.44 -2.82
CA ALA A 154 0.33 2.01 -3.09
C ALA A 154 -0.30 1.39 -4.35
N GLN A 155 0.48 1.16 -5.40
CA GLN A 155 0.02 0.45 -6.61
C GLN A 155 -0.47 -0.96 -6.28
N ALA A 156 0.30 -1.75 -5.50
CA ALA A 156 -0.12 -3.09 -5.08
C ALA A 156 -1.41 -3.08 -4.26
N TYR A 157 -1.58 -2.07 -3.42
CA TYR A 157 -2.78 -1.89 -2.61
C TYR A 157 -4.01 -1.58 -3.50
N VAL A 158 -3.88 -0.64 -4.43
CA VAL A 158 -4.95 -0.27 -5.38
C VAL A 158 -5.29 -1.43 -6.32
N GLU A 159 -4.28 -2.12 -6.87
CA GLU A 159 -4.48 -3.32 -7.69
C GLU A 159 -5.31 -4.37 -6.94
N TYR A 160 -4.98 -4.62 -5.66
CA TYR A 160 -5.76 -5.53 -4.83
C TYR A 160 -7.22 -5.06 -4.66
N GLN A 161 -7.46 -3.78 -4.34
CA GLN A 161 -8.82 -3.26 -4.22
C GLN A 161 -9.62 -3.38 -5.53
N GLN A 162 -8.99 -3.07 -6.67
CA GLN A 162 -9.61 -3.22 -7.98
C GLN A 162 -9.97 -4.68 -8.29
N HIS A 163 -9.09 -5.63 -7.93
CA HIS A 163 -9.40 -7.05 -8.05
C HIS A 163 -10.59 -7.46 -7.19
N VAL A 164 -10.64 -7.02 -5.92
CA VAL A 164 -11.77 -7.31 -5.03
C VAL A 164 -13.09 -6.76 -5.58
N VAL A 165 -13.09 -5.52 -6.10
CA VAL A 165 -14.29 -4.92 -6.70
C VAL A 165 -14.71 -5.67 -7.97
N ALA A 166 -13.75 -6.01 -8.85
CA ALA A 166 -14.03 -6.72 -10.09
C ALA A 166 -14.58 -8.13 -9.85
N ASP A 167 -14.08 -8.82 -8.82
CA ASP A 167 -14.58 -10.15 -8.43
C ASP A 167 -16.00 -10.05 -7.85
N ALA A 168 -16.27 -9.06 -6.99
CA ALA A 168 -17.62 -8.81 -6.48
C ALA A 168 -18.62 -8.47 -7.60
N ASP A 169 -18.21 -7.65 -8.58
CA ASP A 169 -19.05 -7.32 -9.74
C ASP A 169 -19.30 -8.51 -10.66
N ARG A 170 -18.35 -9.44 -10.76
CA ARG A 170 -18.51 -10.69 -11.49
C ARG A 170 -19.48 -11.61 -10.76
N GLU A 171 -19.27 -11.84 -9.45
CA GLU A 171 -20.15 -12.66 -8.62
C GLU A 171 -21.59 -12.13 -8.62
N ARG A 172 -21.78 -10.81 -8.58
CA ARG A 172 -23.11 -10.19 -8.67
C ARG A 172 -23.79 -10.44 -10.01
N ARG A 173 -23.06 -10.34 -11.13
CA ARG A 173 -23.58 -10.61 -12.48
C ARG A 173 -23.94 -12.08 -12.65
N ASP A 174 -23.02 -12.97 -12.27
CA ASP A 174 -23.24 -14.42 -12.36
C ASP A 174 -24.45 -14.85 -11.49
N LEU A 175 -24.59 -14.26 -10.29
CA LEU A 175 -25.75 -14.49 -9.43
C LEU A 175 -27.04 -13.98 -10.09
N LEU A 176 -27.03 -12.76 -10.65
CA LEU A 176 -28.18 -12.20 -11.35
C LEU A 176 -28.60 -13.06 -12.55
N ASP A 177 -27.66 -13.44 -13.40
CA ASP A 177 -27.91 -14.27 -14.57
C ASP A 177 -28.49 -15.64 -14.18
N GLN A 178 -27.97 -16.24 -13.10
CA GLN A 178 -28.48 -17.51 -12.58
C GLN A 178 -29.92 -17.38 -12.05
N LEU A 179 -30.21 -16.31 -11.29
CA LEU A 179 -31.55 -16.03 -10.78
C LEU A 179 -32.55 -15.71 -11.91
N LEU A 180 -32.12 -14.97 -12.94
CA LEU A 180 -32.92 -14.68 -14.14
C LEU A 180 -33.20 -15.93 -14.98
N ALA A 181 -32.29 -16.91 -14.98
CA ALA A 181 -32.53 -18.23 -15.56
C ALA A 181 -33.49 -19.10 -14.74
N GLY A 182 -33.98 -18.61 -13.60
CA GLY A 182 -34.88 -19.33 -12.71
C GLY A 182 -34.19 -20.39 -11.85
N VAL A 183 -32.86 -20.34 -11.74
CA VAL A 183 -32.06 -21.30 -10.97
C VAL A 183 -31.59 -20.64 -9.68
N ALA A 184 -31.93 -21.23 -8.53
CA ALA A 184 -31.41 -20.77 -7.26
C ALA A 184 -29.99 -21.33 -7.03
N PRO A 185 -29.02 -20.51 -6.57
CA PRO A 185 -27.72 -21.03 -6.15
C PRO A 185 -27.90 -21.97 -4.95
N THR A 186 -27.33 -23.18 -5.03
CA THR A 186 -27.47 -24.21 -3.99
C THR A 186 -26.19 -24.46 -3.20
N ARG A 187 -25.02 -24.05 -3.73
CA ARG A 187 -23.69 -24.25 -3.12
C ARG A 187 -22.64 -23.33 -3.75
N GLY A 188 -21.49 -23.19 -3.09
CA GLY A 188 -20.33 -22.48 -3.63
C GLY A 188 -20.42 -20.95 -3.54
N PRO A 189 -19.56 -20.22 -4.26
CA PRO A 189 -19.44 -18.76 -4.16
C PRO A 189 -20.76 -18.01 -4.42
N LEU A 190 -21.56 -18.45 -5.39
CA LEU A 190 -22.85 -17.82 -5.72
C LEU A 190 -23.89 -17.95 -4.59
N MET A 191 -23.85 -19.04 -3.80
CA MET A 191 -24.70 -19.16 -2.62
C MET A 191 -24.25 -18.20 -1.51
N ALA A 192 -22.94 -18.04 -1.30
CA ALA A 192 -22.41 -17.09 -0.32
C ALA A 192 -22.74 -15.64 -0.72
N ALA A 193 -22.61 -15.30 -2.01
CA ALA A 193 -23.01 -14.01 -2.56
C ALA A 193 -24.52 -13.75 -2.36
N ALA A 194 -25.37 -14.75 -2.66
CA ALA A 194 -26.81 -14.65 -2.43
C ALA A 194 -27.13 -14.38 -0.95
N GLN A 195 -26.51 -15.11 -0.03
CA GLN A 195 -26.70 -14.91 1.41
C GLN A 195 -26.25 -13.52 1.87
N ALA A 196 -25.16 -12.99 1.32
CA ALA A 196 -24.71 -11.63 1.61
C ALA A 196 -25.75 -10.57 1.22
N TYR A 197 -26.58 -10.84 0.20
CA TYR A 197 -27.71 -10.01 -0.20
C TYR A 197 -29.04 -10.37 0.50
N GLY A 198 -29.02 -11.23 1.52
CA GLY A 198 -30.22 -11.67 2.24
C GLY A 198 -31.07 -12.70 1.48
N ILE A 199 -30.53 -13.26 0.40
CA ILE A 199 -31.20 -14.27 -0.41
C ILE A 199 -30.88 -15.66 0.15
N GLY A 200 -31.85 -16.24 0.86
CA GLY A 200 -31.76 -17.59 1.40
C GLY A 200 -32.25 -18.67 0.43
N ALA A 201 -31.74 -19.90 0.58
CA ALA A 201 -32.12 -21.06 -0.22
C ALA A 201 -33.62 -21.40 -0.25
N ARG A 202 -34.38 -20.90 0.74
CA ARG A 202 -35.82 -21.12 0.90
C ARG A 202 -36.63 -19.82 0.87
N SER A 203 -36.00 -18.70 0.55
CA SER A 203 -36.71 -17.43 0.43
C SER A 203 -37.55 -17.45 -0.85
N PRO A 204 -38.88 -17.26 -0.77
CA PRO A 204 -39.67 -17.09 -1.99
C PRO A 204 -39.20 -15.82 -2.70
N MET A 205 -38.85 -15.95 -3.98
CA MET A 205 -38.30 -14.86 -4.79
C MET A 205 -39.05 -14.75 -6.11
N MET A 206 -39.19 -13.52 -6.60
CA MET A 206 -39.67 -13.23 -7.94
C MET A 206 -38.68 -12.26 -8.59
N ALA A 207 -38.14 -12.64 -9.74
CA ALA A 207 -37.36 -11.74 -10.60
C ALA A 207 -38.29 -11.17 -11.67
N VAL A 208 -38.33 -9.84 -11.79
CA VAL A 208 -39.12 -9.14 -12.81
C VAL A 208 -38.16 -8.43 -13.76
N VAL A 209 -38.23 -8.75 -15.05
CA VAL A 209 -37.51 -8.04 -16.11
C VAL A 209 -38.52 -7.19 -16.87
N ALA A 210 -38.35 -5.87 -16.83
CA ALA A 210 -39.14 -4.93 -17.62
C ALA A 210 -38.25 -4.30 -18.69
N VAL A 211 -38.78 -4.21 -19.91
CA VAL A 211 -38.11 -3.54 -21.03
C VAL A 211 -38.96 -2.36 -21.43
N CYS A 212 -38.35 -1.18 -21.58
CA CYS A 212 -39.07 0.00 -22.04
C CYS A 212 -39.37 -0.14 -23.53
N VAL A 213 -40.65 -0.08 -23.91
CA VAL A 213 -41.09 -0.21 -25.31
C VAL A 213 -41.66 1.14 -25.77
N GLY A 214 -40.84 1.95 -26.44
CA GLY A 214 -41.25 3.13 -27.22
C GLY A 214 -41.38 4.46 -26.48
N ASP A 215 -40.81 5.53 -27.08
CA ASP A 215 -41.13 6.93 -26.77
C ASP A 215 -42.49 7.24 -27.38
N THR A 216 -43.52 7.44 -26.56
CA THR A 216 -44.83 7.90 -27.02
C THR A 216 -44.76 9.37 -27.40
N ARG A 217 -44.07 9.68 -28.51
CA ARG A 217 -44.37 10.87 -29.33
C ARG A 217 -45.36 10.46 -30.40
N THR A 218 -46.63 10.41 -30.03
CA THR A 218 -47.73 10.47 -31.00
C THR A 218 -48.82 11.37 -30.42
N GLY A 219 -48.50 12.66 -30.38
CA GLY A 219 -49.47 13.73 -30.26
C GLY A 219 -49.38 14.55 -31.55
N ASP A 220 -49.93 14.01 -32.63
CA ASP A 220 -50.37 14.83 -33.75
C ASP A 220 -51.88 15.03 -33.59
N PRO A 221 -52.35 16.24 -33.24
CA PRO A 221 -53.72 16.63 -33.47
C PRO A 221 -53.78 17.50 -34.73
N THR A 222 -53.71 16.86 -35.90
CA THR A 222 -54.34 17.41 -37.11
C THR A 222 -55.76 16.85 -37.21
N SER A 223 -56.77 17.65 -36.82
CA SER A 223 -58.03 17.89 -37.54
C SER A 223 -59.21 18.30 -36.62
N ALA A 224 -59.66 19.56 -36.80
CA ALA A 224 -61.02 20.14 -36.65
C ALA A 224 -60.82 21.59 -36.16
N GLU A 225 -61.10 22.68 -36.88
CA GLU A 225 -61.94 23.01 -38.06
C GLU A 225 -61.23 24.06 -38.93
#